data_AF-A0A6B3H9V3-F1
#
_entry.id   AF-A0A6B3H9V3-F1
#
_cell.length_a   1.000
_cell.length_b   1.000
_cell.length_c   1.000
_cell.angle_alpha   90.00
_cell.angle_beta   90.00
_cell.angle_gamma   90.00
#
_symmetry.space_group_name_H-M   'P 1'
#
loop_
_entity.id
_entity.type
_entity.pdbx_description
1 polymer ?
#
loop_
_entity_poly.entity_id
_entity_poly.type
_entity_poly.pdbx_seq_one_letter_code
_entity_poly.pdbx_strand_id
1 'polypeptide(L)'
;HALAYASDAKKAGIDIRTEAGTWEVIQPRMKHDAVLAGGGSPADPDFDQYTLLKSSLAGDGFNNMAWYDNKAVDAAIEAGRRSGDEAERKKAYDTVQRELV
;
A
#
# COMPACT_ATOMS: atom_id res chain seq x y z
N HIS A 1 15.92 -1.91 7.87
CA HIS A 1 15.39 -1.42 6.58
C HIS A 1 15.29 0.12 6.53
N ALA A 2 14.59 0.80 7.46
CA ALA A 2 14.45 2.27 7.44
C ALA A 2 15.78 3.06 7.40
N LEU A 3 16.77 2.68 8.22
CA LEU A 3 18.10 3.34 8.22
C LEU A 3 18.86 3.18 6.89
N ALA A 4 18.73 2.00 6.24
CA ALA A 4 19.35 1.76 4.94
C ALA A 4 18.69 2.62 3.86
N TYR A 5 17.37 2.70 3.85
CA TYR A 5 16.61 3.57 2.96
C TYR A 5 17.01 5.05 3.13
N ALA A 6 17.08 5.54 4.37
CA ALA A 6 17.52 6.91 4.64
C ALA A 6 18.95 7.18 4.16
N SER A 7 19.86 6.22 4.33
CA SER A 7 21.23 6.31 3.82
C SER A 7 21.29 6.41 2.29
N ASP A 8 20.48 5.64 1.57
CA ASP A 8 20.41 5.70 0.11
C ASP A 8 19.73 6.97 -0.40
N ALA A 9 18.64 7.41 0.24
CA ALA A 9 17.97 8.66 -0.09
C ALA A 9 18.89 9.88 0.07
N LYS A 10 19.76 9.86 1.09
CA LYS A 10 20.78 10.90 1.30
C LYS A 10 21.77 11.01 0.13
N LYS A 11 22.11 9.91 -0.54
CA LYS A 11 22.96 9.93 -1.76
C LYS A 11 22.29 10.69 -2.91
N ALA A 12 20.96 10.73 -2.94
CA ALA A 12 20.17 11.50 -3.88
C ALA A 12 19.86 12.94 -3.38
N GLY A 13 20.43 13.36 -2.24
CA GLY A 13 20.20 14.70 -1.67
C GLY A 13 18.90 14.86 -0.89
N ILE A 14 18.20 13.77 -0.58
CA ILE A 14 16.96 13.78 0.20
C ILE A 14 17.31 13.51 1.67
N ASP A 15 16.96 14.44 2.56
CA ASP A 15 17.15 14.27 4.00
C ASP A 15 15.94 13.55 4.62
N ILE A 16 16.19 12.44 5.30
CA ILE A 16 15.16 11.61 5.94
C ILE A 16 15.55 11.35 7.39
N ARG A 17 14.70 11.78 8.30
CA ARG A 17 14.82 11.47 9.74
C ARG A 17 14.01 10.22 10.06
N THR A 18 14.71 9.15 10.44
CA THR A 18 14.05 7.91 10.88
C THR A 18 13.70 7.98 12.36
N GLU A 19 12.47 7.62 12.70
CA GLU A 19 12.01 7.47 14.07
C GLU A 19 11.37 6.10 14.28
N ALA A 20 11.49 5.58 15.50
CA ALA A 20 10.85 4.33 15.90
C ALA A 20 9.94 4.60 17.10
N GLY A 21 8.82 3.89 17.17
CA GLY A 21 7.84 4.03 18.23
C GLY A 21 6.83 2.89 18.19
N THR A 22 5.96 2.84 19.19
CA THR A 22 4.81 1.94 19.19
C THR A 22 3.71 2.47 18.25
N TRP A 23 2.70 1.67 17.97
CA TRP A 23 1.59 2.09 17.10
C TRP A 23 0.82 3.28 17.67
N GLU A 24 0.73 3.42 18.99
CA GLU A 24 0.10 4.57 19.65
C GLU A 24 0.83 5.89 19.34
N VAL A 25 2.13 5.84 19.08
CA VAL A 25 2.96 6.99 18.68
C VAL A 25 2.89 7.21 17.17
N ILE A 26 2.85 6.13 16.38
CA ILE A 26 2.88 6.19 14.91
C ILE A 26 1.52 6.60 14.33
N GLN A 27 0.42 5.98 14.77
CA GLN A 27 -0.93 6.15 14.19
C GLN A 27 -1.35 7.62 14.04
N PRO A 28 -1.20 8.50 15.05
CA PRO A 28 -1.58 9.91 14.92
C PRO A 28 -0.80 10.67 13.83
N ARG A 29 0.36 10.15 13.42
CA ARG A 29 1.29 10.81 12.48
C ARG A 29 1.20 10.26 11.07
N MET A 30 0.56 9.12 10.83
CA MET A 30 0.56 8.43 9.52
C MET A 30 -0.08 9.24 8.38
N LYS A 31 -0.85 10.29 8.71
CA LYS A 31 -1.37 11.26 7.73
C LYS A 31 -0.26 12.16 7.15
N HIS A 32 0.82 12.36 7.89
CA HIS A 32 1.85 13.34 7.58
C HIS A 32 3.22 12.71 7.34
N ASP A 33 3.49 11.58 8.01
CA ASP A 33 4.78 10.90 7.95
C ASP A 33 4.65 9.54 7.25
N ALA A 34 5.63 9.22 6.41
CA ALA A 34 5.72 7.90 5.79
C ALA A 34 6.00 6.82 6.85
N VAL A 35 5.30 5.68 6.73
CA VAL A 35 5.45 4.53 7.63
C VAL A 35 6.13 3.38 6.90
N LEU A 36 7.18 2.82 7.50
CA LEU A 36 7.70 1.53 7.06
C LEU A 36 6.73 0.43 7.51
N ALA A 37 5.86 0.00 6.59
CA ALA A 37 4.86 -1.03 6.84
C ALA A 37 5.27 -2.38 6.23
N GLY A 38 4.80 -3.47 6.86
CA GLY A 38 4.89 -4.83 6.33
C GLY A 38 3.49 -5.38 6.09
N GLY A 39 3.33 -6.12 5.00
CA GLY A 39 2.13 -6.87 4.63
C GLY A 39 2.52 -8.14 3.88
N GLY A 40 1.55 -8.94 3.47
CA GLY A 40 1.78 -10.17 2.70
C GLY A 40 0.79 -11.26 3.07
N SER A 41 -0.03 -11.69 2.12
CA SER A 41 -0.94 -12.82 2.22
C SER A 41 -0.55 -13.90 1.21
N PRO A 42 -0.24 -15.13 1.65
CA PRO A 42 0.14 -16.22 0.74
C PRO A 42 -1.07 -16.91 0.08
N ALA A 43 -2.28 -16.66 0.56
CA ALA A 43 -3.47 -17.41 0.16
C ALA A 43 -4.21 -16.78 -1.03
N ASP A 44 -4.54 -15.50 -0.91
CA ASP A 44 -5.28 -14.77 -1.95
C ASP A 44 -4.77 -13.32 -2.04
N PRO A 45 -4.54 -12.78 -3.26
CA PRO A 45 -4.08 -11.41 -3.44
C PRO A 45 -5.06 -10.36 -2.90
N ASP A 46 -6.37 -10.62 -2.87
CA ASP A 46 -7.37 -9.66 -2.42
C ASP A 46 -7.17 -9.25 -0.96
N PHE A 47 -6.73 -10.18 -0.11
CA PHE A 47 -6.66 -9.97 1.35
C PHE A 47 -5.77 -8.80 1.75
N ASP A 48 -4.70 -8.54 1.00
CA ASP A 48 -3.85 -7.37 1.20
C ASP A 48 -4.15 -6.24 0.22
N GLN A 49 -4.32 -6.56 -1.06
CA GLN A 49 -4.37 -5.53 -2.09
C GLN A 49 -5.61 -4.64 -1.92
N TYR A 50 -6.76 -5.20 -1.53
CA TYR A 50 -7.97 -4.41 -1.27
C TYR A 50 -7.76 -3.43 -0.12
N THR A 51 -7.29 -3.91 1.04
CA THR A 51 -7.12 -3.10 2.25
C THR A 51 -6.02 -2.05 2.09
N LEU A 52 -4.99 -2.33 1.29
CA LEU A 52 -3.87 -1.40 1.06
C LEU A 52 -4.11 -0.37 -0.03
N LEU A 53 -4.93 -0.66 -1.05
CA LEU A 53 -4.97 0.15 -2.28
C LEU A 53 -6.36 0.72 -2.64
N LYS A 54 -7.45 0.22 -2.06
CA LYS A 54 -8.78 0.76 -2.37
C LYS A 54 -8.88 2.21 -1.86
N SER A 55 -9.20 3.14 -2.75
CA SER A 55 -9.25 4.58 -2.43
C SER A 55 -10.26 4.94 -1.33
N SER A 56 -11.36 4.18 -1.23
CA SER A 56 -12.39 4.39 -0.21
C SER A 56 -11.94 4.03 1.20
N LEU A 57 -10.77 3.39 1.35
CA LEU A 57 -10.14 3.10 2.63
C LEU A 57 -8.97 4.04 2.93
N ALA A 58 -8.75 5.08 2.12
CA ALA A 58 -7.66 6.03 2.32
C ALA A 58 -7.71 6.65 3.72
N GLY A 59 -6.65 6.42 4.50
CA GLY A 59 -6.54 6.91 5.88
C GLY A 59 -7.44 6.23 6.90
N ASP A 60 -8.07 5.10 6.56
CA ASP A 60 -8.88 4.32 7.50
C ASP A 60 -8.01 3.41 8.38
N GLY A 61 -7.52 3.97 9.48
CA GLY A 61 -6.68 3.24 10.43
C GLY A 61 -5.39 2.73 9.77
N PHE A 62 -5.25 1.41 9.66
CA PHE A 62 -4.12 0.75 9.00
C PHE A 62 -4.40 0.35 7.55
N ASN A 63 -5.62 0.58 7.07
CA ASN A 63 -5.94 0.43 5.66
C ASN A 63 -5.44 1.65 4.89
N ASN A 64 -4.96 1.43 3.67
CA ASN A 64 -4.47 2.44 2.73
C ASN A 64 -3.84 3.66 3.41
N MET A 65 -2.81 3.37 4.23
CA MET A 65 -2.09 4.37 5.01
C MET A 65 -1.39 5.41 4.14
N ALA A 66 -1.14 5.06 2.87
CA ALA A 66 -0.53 5.92 1.88
C ALA A 66 -1.50 6.95 1.28
N TRP A 67 -2.80 6.87 1.59
CA TRP A 67 -3.84 7.69 0.96
C TRP A 67 -3.81 7.57 -0.58
N TYR A 68 -3.51 6.38 -1.07
CA TYR A 68 -3.45 6.07 -2.50
C TYR A 68 -4.84 6.16 -3.11
N ASP A 69 -4.97 6.90 -4.20
CA ASP A 69 -6.22 7.07 -4.94
C ASP A 69 -5.94 6.98 -6.44
N ASN A 70 -6.29 5.83 -7.02
CA ASN A 70 -6.25 5.58 -8.45
C ASN A 70 -7.51 4.84 -8.89
N LYS A 71 -8.31 5.49 -9.74
CA LYS A 71 -9.57 4.93 -10.27
C LYS A 71 -9.37 3.65 -11.07
N ALA A 72 -8.25 3.49 -11.77
CA ALA A 72 -7.94 2.27 -12.52
C ALA A 72 -7.67 1.10 -11.57
N VAL A 73 -6.92 1.34 -10.49
CA VAL A 73 -6.68 0.35 -9.44
C VAL A 73 -7.98 -0.02 -8.72
N ASP A 74 -8.81 0.96 -8.37
CA ASP A 74 -10.12 0.71 -7.77
C ASP A 74 -11.00 -0.22 -8.64
N ALA A 75 -11.07 0.08 -9.94
CA ALA A 75 -11.85 -0.71 -10.88
C ALA A 75 -11.29 -2.14 -11.02
N ALA A 76 -9.97 -2.27 -11.08
CA ALA A 76 -9.31 -3.57 -11.17
C ALA A 76 -9.52 -4.41 -9.90
N ILE A 77 -9.37 -3.81 -8.71
CA ILE A 77 -9.66 -4.48 -7.43
C ILE A 77 -11.11 -4.95 -7.38
N GLU A 78 -12.08 -4.09 -7.73
CA GLU A 78 -13.49 -4.47 -7.76
C GLU A 78 -13.80 -5.59 -8.76
N ALA A 79 -13.15 -5.61 -9.92
CA ALA A 79 -13.30 -6.70 -10.88
C ALA A 79 -12.73 -8.02 -10.33
N GLY A 80 -11.51 -7.99 -9.77
CA GLY A 80 -10.81 -9.17 -9.27
C GLY A 80 -11.47 -9.82 -8.05
N ARG A 81 -12.14 -9.04 -7.20
CA ARG A 81 -12.83 -9.55 -6.01
C ARG A 81 -14.25 -10.06 -6.26
N ARG A 82 -14.89 -9.62 -7.35
CA ARG A 82 -16.27 -10.02 -7.72
C ARG A 82 -16.32 -11.20 -8.69
N SER A 83 -15.21 -11.52 -9.35
CA SER A 83 -15.14 -12.66 -10.25
C SER A 83 -14.70 -13.94 -9.52
N GLY A 84 -15.30 -15.06 -9.89
CA GLY A 84 -14.85 -16.41 -9.52
C GLY A 84 -13.99 -17.08 -10.59
N ASP A 85 -13.81 -16.45 -11.76
CA ASP A 85 -12.99 -16.97 -12.85
C ASP A 85 -11.51 -16.61 -12.64
N GLU A 86 -10.64 -17.61 -12.63
CA GLU A 86 -9.21 -17.42 -12.34
C GLU A 86 -8.51 -16.51 -13.35
N ALA A 87 -8.86 -16.61 -14.65
CA ALA A 87 -8.23 -15.81 -15.69
C ALA A 87 -8.64 -14.33 -15.61
N GLU A 88 -9.92 -14.07 -15.32
CA GLU A 88 -10.41 -12.71 -15.07
C GLU A 88 -9.74 -12.09 -13.84
N ARG A 89 -9.66 -12.84 -12.73
CA ARG A 89 -8.97 -12.39 -11.52
C ARG A 89 -7.50 -12.09 -11.79
N LYS A 90 -6.81 -12.97 -12.49
CA LYS A 90 -5.40 -12.76 -12.86
C LYS A 90 -5.24 -11.47 -13.69
N LYS A 91 -6.07 -11.26 -14.71
CA LYS A 91 -6.01 -10.05 -15.54
C LYS A 91 -6.25 -8.78 -14.73
N ALA A 92 -7.16 -8.83 -13.76
CA ALA A 92 -7.43 -7.72 -12.85
C ALA A 92 -6.21 -7.40 -11.97
N TYR A 93 -5.62 -8.39 -11.29
CA TYR A 93 -4.44 -8.17 -10.46
C TYR A 93 -3.16 -7.84 -11.26
N ASP A 94 -3.02 -8.34 -12.48
CA ASP A 94 -1.97 -7.90 -13.41
C ASP A 94 -2.13 -6.39 -13.72
N THR A 95 -3.36 -5.88 -13.77
CA THR A 95 -3.63 -4.45 -13.99
C THR A 95 -3.30 -3.64 -12.75
N VAL A 96 -3.69 -4.09 -11.55
CA VAL A 96 -3.26 -3.46 -10.28
C VAL A 96 -1.74 -3.31 -10.25
N GLN A 97 -0.99 -4.38 -10.55
CA GLN A 97 0.47 -4.33 -10.54
C GLN A 97 1.05 -3.34 -11.57
N ARG A 98 0.47 -3.27 -12.78
CA ARG A 98 0.91 -2.34 -13.83
C ARG A 98 0.62 -0.86 -13.54
N GLU A 99 -0.30 -0.56 -12.65
CA GLU A 99 -0.66 0.82 -12.28
C GLU A 99 0.14 1.35 -11.07
N LEU A 100 0.98 0.51 -10.45
CA LEU A 100 1.81 0.86 -9.29
C LEU A 100 3.27 1.24 -9.64
N VAL A 101 3.57 1.47 -10.91
CA VAL A 101 4.90 1.90 -11.41
C VAL A 101 5.15 3.40 -11.32
#